data_AF-A0A962E7V5-F1
#
_entry.id   AF-A0A962E7V5-F1
#
_cell.length_a   1.000
_cell.length_b   1.000
_cell.length_c   1.000
_cell.angle_alpha   90.00
_cell.angle_beta   90.00
_cell.angle_gamma   90.00
#
_symmetry.space_group_name_H-M   'P 1'
#
loop_
_entity.id
_entity.type
_entity.pdbx_description
1 polymer ?
#
loop_
_entity_poly.entity_id
_entity_poly.type
_entity_poly.pdbx_seq_one_letter_code
_entity_poly.pdbx_strand_id
1 'polypeptide(L)'
;MIRLIGCALLASFALNAAHAARYQIGAEDSRLQFSGEISGESFEGRFERFTGQLSFDPTRLDDTSIVVEIDMGTVNTDSEERDEALATAEWFDPENFPKARFQAEGAAAAGDKFVSMAQLTIRGVSKPVRFTFQLDRKLERLTGTASLDRTVWDLGGEDWRDEDLVAHAVLVKVDVKLTAQP
;
A
#
# COMPACT_ATOMS: atom_id res chain seq x y z
N MET A 1 2.33 -70.92 22.76
CA MET A 1 1.47 -69.76 23.06
C MET A 1 2.29 -68.50 22.90
N ILE A 2 2.21 -67.81 21.76
CA ILE A 2 2.94 -66.57 21.48
C ILE A 2 1.90 -65.45 21.44
N ARG A 3 1.97 -64.51 22.39
CA ARG A 3 1.16 -63.29 22.38
C ARG A 3 2.00 -62.17 21.75
N LEU A 4 1.58 -61.71 20.57
CA LEU A 4 2.15 -60.54 19.89
C LEU A 4 1.76 -59.27 20.65
N ILE A 5 2.77 -58.49 21.03
CA ILE A 5 2.62 -57.14 21.60
C ILE A 5 2.46 -56.19 20.41
N GLY A 6 1.25 -55.66 20.23
CA GLY A 6 0.96 -54.64 19.22
C GLY A 6 1.46 -53.27 19.68
N CYS A 7 2.53 -52.79 19.06
CA CYS A 7 3.05 -51.44 19.27
C CYS A 7 2.24 -50.47 18.38
N ALA A 8 1.32 -49.72 18.98
CA ALA A 8 0.59 -48.66 18.28
C ALA A 8 1.47 -47.40 18.19
N LEU A 9 2.07 -47.17 17.03
CA LEU A 9 2.75 -45.92 16.68
C LEU A 9 1.68 -44.84 16.47
N LEU A 10 1.45 -44.01 17.48
CA LEU A 10 0.77 -42.73 17.32
C LEU A 10 1.71 -41.77 16.59
N ALA A 11 1.51 -41.63 15.28
CA ALA A 11 2.15 -40.57 14.49
C ALA A 11 1.49 -39.24 14.85
N SER A 12 2.12 -38.48 15.75
CA SER A 12 1.75 -37.10 16.05
C SER A 12 2.02 -36.24 14.80
N PHE A 13 1.01 -36.03 13.96
CA PHE A 13 1.03 -34.97 12.97
C PHE A 13 0.95 -33.63 13.71
N ALA A 14 2.09 -32.97 13.90
CA ALA A 14 2.09 -31.55 14.24
C ALA A 14 1.50 -30.82 13.03
N LEU A 15 0.29 -30.26 13.16
CA LEU A 15 -0.17 -29.23 12.23
C LEU A 15 0.76 -28.03 12.44
N ASN A 16 1.73 -27.84 11.54
CA ASN A 16 2.30 -26.53 11.35
C ASN A 16 1.17 -25.65 10.83
N ALA A 17 0.52 -24.90 11.73
CA ALA A 17 -0.21 -23.72 11.32
C ALA A 17 0.82 -22.82 10.62
N ALA A 18 0.72 -22.71 9.30
CA ALA A 18 1.51 -21.74 8.57
C ALA A 18 1.13 -20.37 9.12
N HIS A 19 2.04 -19.76 9.87
CA HIS A 19 1.88 -18.36 10.26
C HIS A 19 1.99 -17.50 9.00
N ALA A 20 1.20 -16.44 8.92
CA ALA A 20 1.33 -15.46 7.84
C ALA A 20 2.79 -14.98 7.76
N ALA A 21 3.38 -15.11 6.57
CA ALA A 21 4.75 -14.71 6.33
C ALA A 21 4.84 -13.18 6.38
N ARG A 22 5.92 -12.66 6.95
CA ARG A 22 6.17 -11.22 7.06
C ARG A 22 7.19 -10.78 6.03
N TYR A 23 6.92 -9.66 5.40
CA TYR A 23 7.76 -9.05 4.37
C TYR A 23 8.00 -7.58 4.71
N GLN A 24 9.22 -7.12 4.56
CA GLN A 24 9.56 -5.70 4.55
C GLN A 24 9.34 -5.12 3.17
N ILE A 25 8.89 -3.87 3.15
CA ILE A 25 8.76 -3.00 1.99
C ILE A 25 9.67 -1.79 2.23
N GLY A 26 10.48 -1.44 1.24
CA GLY A 26 11.33 -0.24 1.28
C GLY A 26 11.46 0.36 -0.11
N ALA A 27 12.06 1.55 -0.21
CA ALA A 27 12.14 2.29 -1.47
C ALA A 27 13.10 1.67 -2.52
N GLU A 28 14.08 0.87 -2.09
CA GLU A 28 15.00 0.18 -2.99
C GLU A 28 14.24 -0.79 -3.92
N ASP A 29 14.52 -0.72 -5.23
CA ASP A 29 13.85 -1.48 -6.29
C ASP A 29 12.31 -1.41 -6.26
N SER A 30 11.77 -0.35 -5.67
CA SER A 30 10.34 -0.21 -5.41
C SER A 30 9.85 1.16 -5.84
N ARG A 31 8.55 1.27 -6.13
CA ARG A 31 7.92 2.51 -6.57
C ARG A 31 6.54 2.67 -5.93
N LEU A 32 6.29 3.84 -5.34
CA LEU A 32 4.97 4.37 -5.03
C LEU A 32 4.74 5.58 -5.92
N GLN A 33 3.84 5.45 -6.89
CA GLN A 33 3.57 6.46 -7.91
C GLN A 33 2.11 6.92 -7.84
N PHE A 34 1.90 8.17 -8.22
CA PHE A 34 0.59 8.71 -8.51
C PHE A 34 0.58 9.42 -9.86
N SER A 35 -0.61 9.61 -10.41
CA SER A 35 -0.84 10.47 -11.56
C SER A 35 -2.02 11.39 -11.27
N GLY A 36 -1.78 12.69 -11.44
CA GLY A 36 -2.79 13.74 -11.38
C GLY A 36 -2.96 14.39 -12.75
N GLU A 37 -3.96 15.25 -12.89
CA GLU A 37 -4.27 15.95 -14.12
C GLU A 37 -4.53 17.43 -13.83
N ILE A 38 -3.95 18.31 -14.65
CA ILE A 38 -4.12 19.76 -14.58
C ILE A 38 -4.56 20.23 -15.97
N SER A 39 -5.75 20.82 -16.08
CA SER A 39 -6.30 21.39 -17.32
C SER A 39 -6.27 20.39 -18.50
N GLY A 40 -6.59 19.13 -18.23
CA GLY A 40 -6.60 18.05 -19.22
C GLY A 40 -5.24 17.39 -19.50
N GLU A 41 -4.15 17.86 -18.89
CA GLU A 41 -2.81 17.28 -19.04
C GLU A 41 -2.42 16.46 -17.81
N SER A 42 -2.11 15.17 -18.03
CA SER A 42 -1.67 14.29 -16.96
C SER A 42 -0.19 14.50 -16.62
N PHE A 43 0.13 14.41 -15.34
CA PHE A 43 1.51 14.33 -14.84
C PHE A 43 1.66 13.10 -13.93
N GLU A 44 2.90 12.68 -13.72
CA GLU A 44 3.24 11.61 -12.78
C GLU A 44 4.03 12.18 -11.60
N GLY A 45 3.85 11.57 -10.45
CA GLY A 45 4.66 11.82 -9.26
C GLY A 45 4.99 10.54 -8.53
N ARG A 46 6.00 10.60 -7.68
CA ARG A 46 6.44 9.48 -6.83
C ARG A 46 6.88 9.99 -5.46
N PHE A 47 6.87 9.10 -4.48
CA PHE A 47 7.52 9.33 -3.20
C PHE A 47 8.81 8.54 -3.13
N GLU A 48 9.95 9.21 -2.92
CA GLU A 48 11.26 8.58 -2.97
C GLU A 48 11.63 7.85 -1.67
N ARG A 49 10.99 8.17 -0.54
CA ARG A 49 11.20 7.48 0.74
C ARG A 49 9.89 6.96 1.32
N PHE A 50 9.89 5.68 1.61
CA PHE A 50 8.83 4.98 2.34
C PHE A 50 9.38 3.72 2.97
N THR A 51 8.68 3.24 3.99
CA THR A 51 8.93 1.96 4.65
C THR A 51 7.61 1.27 4.92
N GLY A 52 7.60 -0.05 4.96
CA GLY A 52 6.38 -0.76 5.26
C GLY A 52 6.58 -2.23 5.55
N GLN A 53 5.48 -2.87 5.92
CA GLN A 53 5.41 -4.28 6.25
C GLN A 53 4.15 -4.88 5.65
N LEU A 54 4.28 -6.10 5.12
CA LEU A 54 3.19 -6.95 4.68
C LEU A 54 3.22 -8.23 5.50
N SER A 55 2.08 -8.60 6.07
CA SER A 55 1.81 -9.95 6.58
C SER A 55 0.84 -10.62 5.62
N PHE A 56 1.23 -11.76 5.06
CA PHE A 56 0.45 -12.43 4.02
C PHE A 56 0.47 -13.95 4.18
N ASP A 57 -0.71 -14.56 4.04
CA ASP A 57 -0.90 -16.00 3.94
C ASP A 57 -1.82 -16.27 2.74
N PRO A 58 -1.34 -16.91 1.66
CA PRO A 58 -2.16 -17.17 0.48
C PRO A 58 -3.36 -18.07 0.76
N THR A 59 -3.38 -18.78 1.89
CA THR A 59 -4.49 -19.64 2.32
C THR A 59 -5.45 -18.95 3.29
N ARG A 60 -5.09 -17.77 3.84
CA ARG A 60 -5.87 -17.01 4.83
C ARG A 60 -5.78 -15.52 4.56
N LEU A 61 -6.46 -15.06 3.50
CA LEU A 61 -6.43 -13.66 3.08
C LEU A 61 -7.02 -12.69 4.12
N ASP A 62 -7.95 -13.14 4.96
CA ASP A 62 -8.52 -12.33 6.05
C ASP A 62 -7.47 -11.92 7.10
N ASP A 63 -6.36 -12.65 7.20
CA ASP A 63 -5.23 -12.35 8.09
C ASP A 63 -4.19 -11.41 7.43
N THR A 64 -4.45 -10.93 6.21
CA THR A 64 -3.57 -10.00 5.52
C THR A 64 -3.47 -8.70 6.29
N SER A 65 -2.27 -8.17 6.47
CA SER A 65 -2.06 -6.83 7.04
C SER A 65 -1.00 -6.10 6.25
N ILE A 66 -1.25 -4.84 5.91
CA ILE A 66 -0.30 -3.97 5.22
C ILE A 66 -0.19 -2.66 6.00
N VAL A 67 1.02 -2.27 6.36
CA VAL A 67 1.29 -0.96 6.97
C VAL A 67 2.42 -0.30 6.19
N VAL A 68 2.21 0.92 5.70
CA VAL A 68 3.23 1.71 5.00
C VAL A 68 3.25 3.12 5.56
N GLU A 69 4.45 3.62 5.88
CA GLU A 69 4.72 5.02 6.15
C GLU A 69 5.45 5.63 4.97
N ILE A 70 4.97 6.79 4.50
CA ILE A 70 5.48 7.47 3.32
C ILE A 70 5.97 8.85 3.77
N ASP A 71 7.20 9.22 3.39
CA ASP A 71 7.77 10.53 3.68
C ASP A 71 7.26 11.56 2.66
N MET A 72 6.39 12.47 3.11
CA MET A 72 5.74 13.45 2.25
C MET A 72 6.71 14.48 1.68
N GLY A 73 7.84 14.74 2.35
CA GLY A 73 8.89 15.64 1.86
C GLY A 73 9.73 15.05 0.73
N THR A 74 9.35 13.90 0.19
CA THR A 74 10.04 13.22 -0.92
C THR A 74 9.18 13.08 -2.16
N VAL A 75 8.12 13.87 -2.25
CA VAL A 75 7.38 13.98 -3.49
C VAL A 75 8.30 14.47 -4.60
N ASN A 76 8.23 13.83 -5.75
CA ASN A 76 8.98 14.20 -6.94
C ASN A 76 8.09 13.97 -8.17
N THR A 77 7.84 15.02 -8.94
CA THR A 77 7.07 15.01 -10.19
C THR A 77 7.92 15.35 -11.41
N ASP A 78 9.24 15.31 -11.25
CA ASP A 78 10.26 15.75 -12.20
C ASP A 78 10.07 17.23 -12.64
N SER A 79 9.43 18.04 -11.80
CA SER A 79 9.17 19.47 -11.98
C SER A 79 9.31 20.19 -10.64
N GLU A 80 10.38 20.99 -10.51
CA GLU A 80 10.70 21.72 -9.28
C GLU A 80 9.54 22.62 -8.82
N GLU A 81 8.95 23.39 -9.74
CA GLU A 81 7.80 24.26 -9.45
C GLU A 81 6.60 23.48 -8.89
N ARG A 82 6.28 22.31 -9.45
CA ARG A 82 5.16 21.50 -8.96
C ARG A 82 5.49 20.84 -7.63
N ASP A 83 6.73 20.42 -7.43
CA ASP A 83 7.17 19.80 -6.17
C ASP A 83 7.15 20.84 -5.03
N GLU A 84 7.55 22.08 -5.30
CA GLU A 84 7.39 23.22 -4.38
C GLU A 84 5.91 23.48 -4.05
N ALA A 85 5.04 23.53 -5.06
CA ALA A 85 3.60 23.72 -4.86
C ALA A 85 2.99 22.59 -4.00
N LEU A 86 3.34 21.33 -4.29
CA LEU A 86 2.87 20.16 -3.54
C LEU A 86 3.36 20.14 -2.09
N ALA A 87 4.47 20.80 -1.78
CA ALA A 87 4.99 20.93 -0.43
C ALA A 87 4.30 22.04 0.40
N THR A 88 3.42 22.85 -0.18
CA THR A 88 2.73 23.92 0.55
C THR A 88 1.65 23.41 1.51
N ALA A 89 1.17 24.30 2.38
CA ALA A 89 0.09 24.05 3.34
C ALA A 89 -1.27 23.72 2.69
N GLU A 90 -1.47 24.07 1.42
CA GLU A 90 -2.69 23.70 0.67
C GLU A 90 -2.64 22.24 0.22
N TRP A 91 -1.44 21.69 0.03
CA TRP A 91 -1.21 20.37 -0.53
C TRP A 91 -0.77 19.36 0.52
N PHE A 92 0.48 18.91 0.54
CA PHE A 92 0.95 17.85 1.46
C PHE A 92 1.45 18.36 2.79
N ASP A 93 1.92 19.62 2.87
CA ASP A 93 2.40 20.25 4.11
C ASP A 93 3.38 19.36 4.92
N PRO A 94 4.52 18.92 4.32
CA PRO A 94 5.43 17.99 4.98
C PRO A 94 6.14 18.59 6.21
N GLU A 95 6.16 19.91 6.37
CA GLU A 95 6.70 20.57 7.56
C GLU A 95 5.89 20.22 8.81
N ASN A 96 4.55 20.21 8.71
CA ASN A 96 3.65 19.87 9.82
C ASN A 96 3.23 18.40 9.79
N PHE A 97 3.17 17.79 8.60
CA PHE A 97 2.72 16.42 8.37
C PHE A 97 3.76 15.65 7.55
N PRO A 98 4.93 15.34 8.14
CA PRO A 98 6.06 14.74 7.41
C PRO A 98 5.76 13.33 6.88
N LYS A 99 4.71 12.68 7.38
CA LYS A 99 4.34 11.32 7.01
C LYS A 99 2.87 11.19 6.61
N ALA A 100 2.63 10.47 5.52
CA ALA A 100 1.36 9.80 5.29
C ALA A 100 1.45 8.35 5.75
N ARG A 101 0.30 7.75 6.09
CA ARG A 101 0.23 6.37 6.57
C ARG A 101 -0.90 5.59 5.92
N PHE A 102 -0.56 4.45 5.35
CA PHE A 102 -1.49 3.46 4.80
C PHE A 102 -1.60 2.26 5.73
N GLN A 103 -2.80 1.80 6.01
CA GLN A 103 -3.07 0.62 6.84
C GLN A 103 -4.22 -0.20 6.26
N ALA A 104 -3.98 -1.46 5.94
CA ALA A 104 -5.01 -2.40 5.54
C ALA A 104 -5.03 -3.61 6.47
N GLU A 105 -6.22 -4.09 6.79
CA GLU A 105 -6.46 -5.33 7.52
C GLU A 105 -7.49 -6.16 6.75
N GLY A 106 -7.16 -7.42 6.49
CA GLY A 106 -7.94 -8.33 5.67
C GLY A 106 -7.84 -8.04 4.17
N ALA A 107 -8.09 -9.07 3.40
CA ALA A 107 -8.16 -9.01 1.95
C ALA A 107 -9.20 -10.00 1.43
N ALA A 108 -9.89 -9.64 0.35
CA ALA A 108 -10.81 -10.52 -0.35
C ALA A 108 -10.19 -10.96 -1.69
N ALA A 109 -10.33 -12.23 -2.04
CA ALA A 109 -9.89 -12.75 -3.32
C ALA A 109 -10.64 -12.09 -4.49
N ALA A 110 -9.93 -11.81 -5.57
CA ALA A 110 -10.45 -11.23 -6.81
C ALA A 110 -9.72 -11.83 -8.03
N GLY A 111 -9.94 -13.12 -8.28
CA GLY A 111 -9.23 -13.85 -9.34
C GLY A 111 -7.77 -14.12 -8.96
N ASP A 112 -6.83 -13.66 -9.77
CA ASP A 112 -5.38 -13.69 -9.50
C ASP A 112 -4.90 -12.49 -8.66
N LYS A 113 -5.84 -11.66 -8.20
CA LYS A 113 -5.63 -10.47 -7.39
C LYS A 113 -6.32 -10.62 -6.05
N PHE A 114 -6.07 -9.66 -5.17
CA PHE A 114 -6.86 -9.46 -3.97
C PHE A 114 -7.20 -7.99 -3.78
N VAL A 115 -8.26 -7.73 -3.04
CA VAL A 115 -8.76 -6.40 -2.74
C VAL A 115 -8.69 -6.18 -1.24
N SER A 116 -8.11 -5.07 -0.82
CA SER A 116 -8.13 -4.64 0.58
C SER A 116 -8.78 -3.27 0.70
N MET A 117 -9.61 -3.13 1.72
CA MET A 117 -10.01 -1.83 2.25
C MET A 117 -8.93 -1.36 3.21
N ALA A 118 -8.49 -0.12 3.06
CA ALA A 118 -7.41 0.44 3.84
C ALA A 118 -7.80 1.81 4.39
N GLN A 119 -7.20 2.21 5.51
CA GLN A 119 -7.19 3.58 5.96
C GLN A 119 -5.95 4.27 5.40
N LEU A 120 -6.14 5.32 4.62
CA LEU A 120 -5.08 6.21 4.16
C LEU A 120 -5.18 7.53 4.90
N THR A 121 -4.12 7.86 5.62
CA THR A 121 -3.98 9.08 6.40
C THR A 121 -3.03 10.03 5.70
N ILE A 122 -3.52 11.19 5.30
CA ILE A 122 -2.75 12.28 4.69
C ILE A 122 -3.12 13.55 5.47
N ARG A 123 -2.13 14.35 5.87
CA ARG A 123 -2.32 15.57 6.68
C ARG A 123 -3.20 15.38 7.91
N GLY A 124 -2.99 14.27 8.62
CA GLY A 124 -3.75 13.93 9.83
C GLY A 124 -5.20 13.48 9.59
N VAL A 125 -5.70 13.49 8.35
CA VAL A 125 -7.05 13.06 8.01
C VAL A 125 -7.02 11.63 7.48
N SER A 126 -7.70 10.71 8.15
CA SER A 126 -7.81 9.30 7.72
C SER A 126 -9.09 9.07 6.92
N LYS A 127 -8.98 8.43 5.75
CA LYS A 127 -10.12 8.03 4.92
C LYS A 127 -10.00 6.59 4.43
N PRO A 128 -11.14 5.88 4.27
CA PRO A 128 -11.13 4.55 3.69
C PRO A 128 -10.86 4.62 2.18
N VAL A 129 -9.98 3.76 1.71
CA VAL A 129 -9.61 3.61 0.29
C VAL A 129 -9.64 2.14 -0.10
N ARG A 130 -9.96 1.86 -1.36
CA ARG A 130 -9.99 0.51 -1.92
C ARG A 130 -8.80 0.31 -2.83
N PHE A 131 -7.93 -0.63 -2.50
CA PHE A 131 -6.82 -1.03 -3.37
C PHE A 131 -7.05 -2.42 -3.94
N THR A 132 -6.63 -2.61 -5.19
CA THR A 132 -6.52 -3.93 -5.81
C THR A 132 -5.04 -4.25 -5.95
N PHE A 133 -4.64 -5.39 -5.42
CA PHE A 133 -3.25 -5.83 -5.35
C PHE A 133 -3.04 -7.16 -6.07
N GLN A 134 -1.81 -7.39 -6.50
CA GLN A 134 -1.36 -8.64 -7.08
C GLN A 134 0.03 -8.97 -6.57
N LEU A 135 0.22 -10.21 -6.15
CA LEU A 135 1.52 -10.77 -5.82
C LEU A 135 2.03 -11.60 -7.00
N ASP A 136 3.33 -11.56 -7.22
CA ASP A 136 3.96 -12.52 -8.11
C ASP A 136 4.00 -13.92 -7.46
N ARG A 137 4.32 -14.95 -8.25
CA ARG A 137 4.29 -16.33 -7.76
C ARG A 137 5.34 -16.62 -6.70
N LYS A 138 6.43 -15.86 -6.67
CA LYS A 138 7.52 -16.06 -5.69
C LYS A 138 7.31 -15.27 -4.40
N LEU A 139 6.30 -14.40 -4.35
CA LEU A 139 6.07 -13.47 -3.23
C LEU A 139 7.26 -12.53 -3.01
N GLU A 140 7.91 -12.14 -4.11
CA GLU A 140 9.04 -11.19 -4.16
C GLU A 140 8.58 -9.81 -4.62
N ARG A 141 7.41 -9.71 -5.27
CA ARG A 141 6.87 -8.43 -5.77
C ARG A 141 5.38 -8.30 -5.50
N LEU A 142 4.97 -7.13 -5.02
CA LEU A 142 3.59 -6.70 -4.88
C LEU A 142 3.33 -5.52 -5.81
N THR A 143 2.36 -5.66 -6.71
CA THR A 143 1.81 -4.54 -7.47
C THR A 143 0.43 -4.17 -6.95
N GLY A 144 0.00 -2.93 -7.15
CA GLY A 144 -1.35 -2.53 -6.80
C GLY A 144 -1.78 -1.21 -7.40
N THR A 145 -3.09 -1.01 -7.45
CA THR A 145 -3.69 0.21 -7.98
C THR A 145 -4.88 0.67 -7.15
N ALA A 146 -5.10 1.98 -7.16
CA ALA A 146 -6.30 2.62 -6.66
C ALA A 146 -6.60 3.89 -7.49
N SER A 147 -7.87 4.30 -7.50
CA SER A 147 -8.27 5.64 -7.90
C SER A 147 -8.80 6.33 -6.65
N LEU A 148 -8.20 7.45 -6.31
CA LEU A 148 -8.50 8.24 -5.12
C LEU A 148 -9.12 9.57 -5.54
N ASP A 149 -9.93 10.16 -4.67
CA ASP A 149 -10.38 11.54 -4.80
C ASP A 149 -9.53 12.38 -3.85
N ARG A 150 -8.72 13.32 -4.36
CA ARG A 150 -7.83 14.13 -3.51
C ARG A 150 -8.58 15.05 -2.56
N THR A 151 -9.81 15.43 -2.91
CA THR A 151 -10.58 16.45 -2.19
C THR A 151 -11.10 15.96 -0.83
N VAL A 152 -11.17 14.64 -0.61
CA VAL A 152 -11.60 14.09 0.69
C VAL A 152 -10.58 14.34 1.80
N TRP A 153 -9.33 14.62 1.45
CA TRP A 153 -8.28 15.08 2.38
C TRP A 153 -8.02 16.59 2.26
N ASP A 154 -8.85 17.31 1.52
CA ASP A 154 -8.72 18.75 1.25
C ASP A 154 -7.39 19.14 0.57
N LEU A 155 -6.81 18.24 -0.23
CA LEU A 155 -5.57 18.50 -0.95
C LEU A 155 -5.84 19.44 -2.13
N GLY A 156 -5.20 20.61 -2.09
CA GLY A 156 -5.44 21.74 -2.99
C GLY A 156 -6.44 22.77 -2.44
N GLY A 157 -7.02 22.54 -1.26
CA GLY A 157 -7.95 23.50 -0.64
C GLY A 157 -9.08 24.00 -1.56
N GLU A 158 -9.61 25.19 -1.27
CA GLU A 158 -10.69 25.81 -2.06
C GLU A 158 -10.20 26.35 -3.40
N ASP A 159 -8.97 26.87 -3.46
CA ASP A 159 -8.42 27.52 -4.65
C ASP A 159 -8.22 26.54 -5.81
N TRP A 160 -8.08 25.25 -5.51
CA TRP A 160 -7.93 24.18 -6.50
C TRP A 160 -9.12 23.21 -6.52
N ARG A 161 -10.34 23.63 -6.15
CA ARG A 161 -11.54 22.76 -6.18
C ARG A 161 -12.17 22.57 -7.56
N ASP A 162 -11.87 23.43 -8.52
CA ASP A 162 -12.39 23.29 -9.89
C ASP A 162 -11.80 22.04 -10.56
N GLU A 163 -12.65 21.06 -10.89
CA GLU A 163 -12.24 19.79 -11.49
C GLU A 163 -11.71 19.96 -12.91
N ASP A 164 -12.18 20.98 -13.64
CA ASP A 164 -11.70 21.28 -15.00
C ASP A 164 -10.27 21.84 -14.98
N LEU A 165 -9.88 22.48 -13.87
CA LEU A 165 -8.52 23.00 -13.69
C LEU A 165 -7.59 21.95 -13.10
N VAL A 166 -8.02 21.23 -12.06
CA VAL A 166 -7.25 20.15 -11.46
C VAL A 166 -8.20 19.01 -11.13
N ALA A 167 -8.02 17.87 -11.79
CA ALA A 167 -8.92 16.74 -11.59
C ALA A 167 -8.96 16.32 -10.11
N HIS A 168 -10.15 15.90 -9.65
CA HIS A 168 -10.30 15.35 -8.29
C HIS A 168 -9.67 13.97 -8.21
N ALA A 169 -9.80 13.20 -9.30
CA ALA A 169 -9.26 11.86 -9.41
C ALA A 169 -7.72 11.86 -9.45
N VAL A 170 -7.12 11.04 -8.60
CA VAL A 170 -5.69 10.73 -8.59
C VAL A 170 -5.54 9.22 -8.72
N LEU A 171 -4.83 8.77 -9.75
CA LEU A 171 -4.53 7.37 -9.94
C LEU A 171 -3.27 7.00 -9.16
N VAL A 172 -3.33 5.97 -8.33
CA VAL A 172 -2.18 5.46 -7.58
C VAL A 172 -1.77 4.12 -8.14
N LYS A 173 -0.45 3.94 -8.33
CA LYS A 173 0.18 2.69 -8.70
C LYS A 173 1.30 2.38 -7.72
N VAL A 174 1.34 1.15 -7.25
CA VAL A 174 2.43 0.65 -6.40
C VAL A 174 3.07 -0.55 -7.08
N ASP A 175 4.39 -0.62 -7.00
CA ASP A 175 5.17 -1.73 -7.50
C ASP A 175 6.41 -1.92 -6.62
N VAL A 176 6.26 -2.77 -5.59
CA VAL A 176 7.22 -2.85 -4.48
C VAL A 176 7.85 -4.23 -4.37
N LYS A 177 9.15 -4.25 -4.10
CA LYS A 177 9.90 -5.44 -3.75
C LYS A 177 9.55 -5.85 -2.32
N LEU A 178 9.36 -7.15 -2.13
CA LEU A 178 9.11 -7.77 -0.84
C LEU A 178 10.36 -8.50 -0.39
N THR A 179 10.81 -8.21 0.83
CA THR A 179 11.93 -8.91 1.44
C THR A 179 11.42 -9.69 2.64
N ALA A 180 11.42 -11.03 2.53
CA ALA A 180 10.98 -11.91 3.60
C ALA A 180 11.77 -11.63 4.89
N GLN A 181 11.06 -11.63 6.02
CA GLN A 181 11.65 -11.56 7.34
C GLN A 181 11.79 -12.98 7.92
N PRO A 182 12.85 -13.23 8.70
CA PRO A 182 13.03 -14.51 9.39
C PRO A 182 11.95 -14.77 10.44
#